data_AF-A0A7W5HI26-F1
#
_entry.id   AF-A0A7W5HI26-F1
#
_cell.length_a   1.000
_cell.length_b   1.000
_cell.length_c   1.000
_cell.angle_alpha   90.00
_cell.angle_beta   90.00
_cell.angle_gamma   90.00
#
_symmetry.space_group_name_H-M   'P 1'
#
loop_
_entity.id
_entity.type
_entity.pdbx_description
1 polymer ?
#
loop_
_entity_poly.entity_id
_entity_poly.type
_entity_poly.pdbx_seq_one_letter_code
_entity_poly.pdbx_strand_id
1 'polypeptide(L)'
;MIKTPTLLLMVASLALPSLAMGDTLELPADAQVEMEVVDDLVLDAQTPRRDDIVLRPVDGGDGSHQLPDHCVVIGDAQRDGERIRLTTHALTCIEAEGGDSEIYSGELTAGAYDSDGRFGIAACDDDQCRLAPGDSFLLTLTSPLRIEQQANPSAELNVERRQANPDQDDAAGGE
;
A
#
# COMPACT_ATOMS: atom_id res chain seq x y z
N MET A 1 14.15 69.24 -26.52
CA MET A 1 14.58 67.93 -27.07
C MET A 1 15.88 67.60 -26.34
N ILE A 2 16.10 66.53 -25.57
CA ILE A 2 15.62 65.14 -25.47
C ILE A 2 15.93 64.70 -24.01
N LYS A 3 14.94 64.46 -23.14
CA LYS A 3 14.32 63.19 -22.69
C LYS A 3 15.29 62.17 -22.04
N THR A 4 15.28 62.16 -20.70
CA THR A 4 15.87 61.16 -19.79
C THR A 4 15.22 59.78 -20.00
N PRO A 5 15.99 58.67 -19.98
CA PRO A 5 15.40 57.34 -19.92
C PRO A 5 15.30 56.89 -18.46
N THR A 6 14.06 56.82 -17.99
CA THR A 6 13.63 55.97 -16.89
C THR A 6 13.28 54.61 -17.49
N LEU A 7 13.90 53.50 -17.06
CA LEU A 7 13.41 52.14 -17.34
C LEU A 7 13.97 51.20 -16.27
N LEU A 8 13.20 50.96 -15.21
CA LEU A 8 12.41 49.75 -14.95
C LEU A 8 13.27 48.54 -14.53
N LEU A 9 13.43 48.38 -13.21
CA LEU A 9 13.80 47.12 -12.56
C LEU A 9 12.67 46.10 -12.78
N MET A 10 12.84 45.20 -13.74
CA MET A 10 12.06 43.97 -13.84
C MET A 10 12.53 43.03 -12.73
N VAL A 11 11.84 43.04 -11.58
CA VAL A 11 11.94 41.95 -10.60
C VAL A 11 11.19 40.77 -11.23
N ALA A 12 11.94 39.86 -11.84
CA ALA A 12 11.41 38.56 -12.23
C ALA A 12 11.12 37.79 -10.94
N SER A 13 9.90 37.90 -10.43
CA SER A 13 9.35 36.94 -9.47
C SER A 13 9.27 35.61 -10.20
N LEU A 14 10.31 34.78 -10.05
CA LEU A 14 10.25 33.36 -10.36
C LEU A 14 9.17 32.78 -9.45
N ALA A 15 7.96 32.61 -10.00
CA ALA A 15 7.01 31.65 -9.48
C ALA A 15 7.68 30.28 -9.63
N LEU A 16 8.37 29.86 -8.57
CA LEU A 16 8.76 28.47 -8.42
C LEU A 16 7.46 27.67 -8.45
N PRO A 17 7.25 26.76 -9.42
CA PRO A 17 6.15 25.83 -9.30
C PRO A 17 6.39 25.08 -7.99
N SER A 18 5.45 25.18 -7.07
CA SER A 18 5.39 24.30 -5.92
C SER A 18 5.38 22.88 -6.45
N LEU A 19 6.51 22.18 -6.37
CA LEU A 19 6.54 20.73 -6.52
C LEU A 19 5.64 20.22 -5.40
N ALA A 20 4.48 19.69 -5.77
CA ALA A 20 3.57 19.06 -4.83
C ALA A 20 4.36 18.00 -4.07
N MET A 21 4.43 18.14 -2.74
CA MET A 21 4.89 17.10 -1.84
C MET A 21 3.68 16.22 -1.53
N GLY A 22 3.41 15.30 -2.43
CA GLY A 22 2.46 14.18 -2.38
C GLY A 22 2.90 13.31 -3.55
N ASP A 23 3.15 12.01 -3.43
CA ASP A 23 2.30 11.03 -2.79
C ASP A 23 3.20 9.91 -2.25
N THR A 24 3.35 9.83 -0.92
CA THR A 24 4.23 8.85 -0.26
C THR A 24 3.41 8.09 0.77
N LEU A 25 3.39 6.76 0.67
CA LEU A 25 2.81 5.90 1.69
C LEU A 25 3.77 5.83 2.89
N GLU A 26 3.33 6.36 4.03
CA GLU A 26 4.13 6.42 5.24
C GLU A 26 3.43 5.74 6.43
N LEU A 27 4.14 4.86 7.12
CA LEU A 27 3.71 4.30 8.40
C LEU A 27 4.87 4.40 9.41
N PRO A 28 4.60 4.78 10.67
CA PRO A 28 5.64 4.79 11.68
C PRO A 28 6.08 3.36 12.03
N ALA A 29 7.22 3.25 12.72
CA ALA A 29 7.52 2.02 13.46
C ALA A 29 6.41 1.77 14.48
N ASP A 30 6.18 0.50 14.80
CA ASP A 30 5.11 0.04 15.69
C ASP A 30 3.68 0.29 15.17
N ALA A 31 3.51 0.74 13.92
CA ALA A 31 2.21 0.75 13.27
C ALA A 31 1.63 -0.66 13.26
N GLN A 32 0.34 -0.77 13.63
CA GLN A 32 -0.39 -2.03 13.67
C GLN A 32 -1.46 -1.99 12.60
N VAL A 33 -1.44 -2.97 11.71
CA VAL A 33 -2.42 -3.14 10.64
C VAL A 33 -3.05 -4.51 10.82
N GLU A 34 -4.38 -4.56 10.78
CA GLU A 34 -5.09 -5.84 10.80
C GLU A 34 -5.06 -6.49 9.42
N MET A 35 -4.62 -7.74 9.37
CA MET A 35 -4.37 -8.49 8.16
C MET A 35 -5.02 -9.87 8.24
N GLU A 36 -5.27 -10.47 7.08
CA GLU A 36 -5.68 -11.86 6.94
C GLU A 36 -4.88 -12.54 5.82
N VAL A 37 -4.85 -13.88 5.84
CA VAL A 37 -4.29 -14.67 4.72
C VAL A 37 -5.27 -14.68 3.54
N VAL A 38 -4.75 -14.63 2.32
CA VAL A 38 -5.58 -14.72 1.10
C VAL A 38 -5.99 -16.17 0.80
N ASP A 39 -5.13 -17.13 1.13
CA ASP A 39 -5.34 -18.57 0.92
C ASP A 39 -5.16 -19.35 2.24
N ASP A 40 -5.75 -20.54 2.32
CA ASP A 40 -5.56 -21.46 3.43
C ASP A 40 -4.06 -21.76 3.64
N LEU A 41 -3.54 -21.38 4.82
CA LEU A 41 -2.21 -21.71 5.28
C LEU A 41 -2.29 -22.90 6.23
N VAL A 42 -1.63 -24.00 5.87
CA VAL A 42 -1.51 -25.20 6.71
C VAL A 42 -0.05 -25.53 6.95
N LEU A 43 0.34 -25.66 8.22
CA LEU A 43 1.68 -26.00 8.67
C LEU A 43 1.63 -27.22 9.60
N ASP A 44 2.52 -28.18 9.40
CA ASP A 44 2.62 -29.39 10.22
C ASP A 44 4.09 -29.78 10.43
N ALA A 45 4.36 -30.94 11.02
CA ALA A 45 5.73 -31.40 11.27
C ALA A 45 6.50 -31.73 9.97
N GLN A 46 5.80 -32.06 8.88
CA GLN A 46 6.39 -32.41 7.59
C GLN A 46 6.63 -31.15 6.75
N THR A 47 5.75 -30.16 6.88
CA THR A 47 5.81 -28.87 6.21
C THR A 47 5.70 -27.74 7.23
N PRO A 48 6.75 -27.52 8.05
CA PRO A 48 6.69 -26.57 9.15
C PRO A 48 6.85 -25.11 8.70
N ARG A 49 7.14 -24.87 7.42
CA ARG A 49 7.40 -23.53 6.87
C ARG A 49 6.77 -23.39 5.49
N ARG A 50 6.23 -22.19 5.23
CA ARG A 50 5.75 -21.74 3.93
C ARG A 50 6.30 -20.35 3.67
N ASP A 51 6.96 -20.20 2.54
CA ASP A 51 7.47 -18.92 2.06
C ASP A 51 6.49 -18.33 1.06
N ASP A 52 6.60 -17.03 0.82
CA ASP A 52 5.82 -16.29 -0.18
C ASP A 52 4.29 -16.38 0.02
N ILE A 53 3.84 -16.41 1.27
CA ILE A 53 2.41 -16.35 1.58
C ILE A 53 1.86 -14.95 1.30
N VAL A 54 0.61 -14.90 0.87
CA VAL A 54 -0.06 -13.67 0.46
C VAL A 54 -1.04 -13.23 1.53
N LEU A 55 -0.91 -11.99 1.97
CA LEU A 55 -1.77 -11.35 2.96
C LEU A 55 -2.47 -10.14 2.36
N ARG A 56 -3.64 -9.81 2.89
CA ARG A 56 -4.37 -8.58 2.58
C ARG A 56 -4.79 -7.85 3.86
N PRO A 57 -4.93 -6.51 3.82
CA PRO A 57 -5.52 -5.79 4.94
C PRO A 57 -7.00 -6.16 5.09
N VAL A 58 -7.46 -6.15 6.33
CA VAL A 58 -8.89 -6.28 6.64
C VAL A 58 -9.55 -4.91 6.46
N ASP A 59 -10.61 -4.87 5.65
CA ASP A 59 -11.33 -3.63 5.35
C ASP A 59 -11.93 -3.03 6.62
N GLY A 60 -11.50 -1.82 6.98
CA GLY A 60 -11.92 -1.16 8.21
C GLY A 60 -11.45 -1.84 9.51
N GLY A 61 -10.35 -2.59 9.45
CA GLY A 61 -9.80 -3.31 10.60
C GLY A 61 -9.44 -2.43 11.80
N ASP A 62 -9.31 -3.06 12.96
CA ASP A 62 -9.12 -2.45 14.28
C ASP A 62 -7.65 -2.09 14.60
N GLY A 63 -6.77 -2.12 13.59
CA GLY A 63 -5.38 -1.69 13.70
C GLY A 63 -5.23 -0.21 14.05
N SER A 64 -4.04 0.19 14.52
CA SER A 64 -3.75 1.60 14.78
C SER A 64 -3.64 2.43 13.50
N HIS A 65 -3.36 1.77 12.38
CA HIS A 65 -3.26 2.36 11.04
C HIS A 65 -3.92 1.45 10.02
N GLN A 66 -4.29 2.02 8.88
CA GLN A 66 -4.87 1.30 7.76
C GLN A 66 -3.96 1.41 6.55
N LEU A 67 -3.92 0.33 5.77
CA LEU A 67 -3.38 0.32 4.42
C LEU A 67 -4.54 0.49 3.43
N PRO A 68 -4.27 0.98 2.21
CA PRO A 68 -5.27 0.97 1.13
C PRO A 68 -5.92 -0.42 0.94
N ASP A 69 -7.20 -0.43 0.57
CA ASP A 69 -7.98 -1.68 0.45
C ASP A 69 -7.35 -2.68 -0.55
N HIS A 70 -6.76 -2.16 -1.63
CA HIS A 70 -6.04 -2.97 -2.61
C HIS A 70 -4.54 -3.03 -2.31
N CYS A 71 -4.20 -3.54 -1.13
CA CYS A 71 -2.84 -3.89 -0.76
C CYS A 71 -2.64 -5.40 -0.68
N VAL A 72 -1.48 -5.85 -1.15
CA VAL A 72 -0.99 -7.21 -1.02
C VAL A 72 0.35 -7.16 -0.31
N VAL A 73 0.47 -7.97 0.75
CA VAL A 73 1.71 -8.13 1.52
C VAL A 73 2.20 -9.56 1.35
N ILE A 74 3.50 -9.70 1.10
CA ILE A 74 4.17 -11.00 1.00
C ILE A 74 5.01 -11.24 2.24
N GLY A 75 4.91 -12.45 2.77
CA GLY A 75 5.66 -12.89 3.93
C GLY A 75 5.94 -14.37 3.97
N ASP A 76 6.55 -14.80 5.06
CA ASP A 76 6.83 -16.19 5.36
C ASP A 76 6.11 -16.57 6.65
N ALA A 77 5.67 -17.81 6.73
CA ALA A 77 5.09 -18.41 7.92
C ALA A 77 5.86 -19.65 8.35
N GLN A 78 6.07 -19.78 9.66
CA GLN A 78 6.75 -20.91 10.26
C GLN A 78 6.02 -21.36 11.53
N ARG A 79 5.85 -22.67 11.68
CA ARG A 79 5.40 -23.28 12.94
C ARG A 79 6.50 -23.17 13.98
N ASP A 80 6.16 -22.61 15.12
CA ASP A 80 6.98 -22.51 16.32
C ASP A 80 6.19 -23.00 17.54
N GLY A 81 6.29 -24.30 17.81
CA GLY A 81 5.48 -24.96 18.83
C GLY A 81 3.99 -24.91 18.50
N GLU A 82 3.23 -24.24 19.36
CA GLU A 82 1.77 -24.04 19.26
C GLU A 82 1.40 -22.72 18.56
N ARG A 83 2.36 -22.05 17.91
CA ARG A 83 2.12 -20.77 17.24
C ARG A 83 2.66 -20.74 15.82
N ILE A 84 2.04 -19.92 14.99
CA ILE A 84 2.53 -19.56 13.66
C ILE A 84 3.29 -18.25 13.79
N ARG A 85 4.61 -18.26 13.59
CA ARG A 85 5.40 -17.04 13.42
C ARG A 85 5.28 -16.59 11.98
N LEU A 86 4.84 -15.35 11.79
CA LEU A 86 4.70 -14.75 10.48
C LEU A 86 5.54 -13.48 10.43
N THR A 87 6.32 -13.35 9.36
CA THR A 87 7.13 -12.16 9.07
C THR A 87 6.93 -11.74 7.63
N THR A 88 6.86 -10.44 7.38
CA THR A 88 6.65 -9.90 6.02
C THR A 88 7.93 -9.27 5.49
N HIS A 89 8.04 -9.18 4.17
CA HIS A 89 9.21 -8.61 3.51
C HIS A 89 8.87 -7.72 2.30
N ALA A 90 7.69 -7.84 1.68
CA ALA A 90 7.29 -6.98 0.56
C ALA A 90 5.81 -6.56 0.61
N LEU A 91 5.50 -5.38 0.07
CA LEU A 91 4.16 -4.80 -0.03
C LEU A 91 3.96 -4.24 -1.43
N THR A 92 2.74 -4.37 -1.96
CA THR A 92 2.25 -3.60 -3.10
C THR A 92 0.84 -3.13 -2.83
N CYS A 93 0.62 -1.82 -2.93
CA CYS A 93 -0.68 -1.18 -2.79
C CYS A 93 -1.06 -0.47 -4.08
N ILE A 94 -2.35 -0.51 -4.41
CA ILE A 94 -2.94 0.22 -5.52
C ILE A 94 -4.06 1.10 -4.97
N GLU A 95 -3.91 2.40 -5.08
CA GLU A 95 -5.00 3.32 -4.76
C GLU A 95 -5.75 3.63 -6.05
N ALA A 96 -7.07 3.48 -6.04
CA ALA A 96 -7.91 3.60 -7.23
C ALA A 96 -9.01 4.65 -7.02
N GLU A 97 -8.61 5.90 -6.79
CA GLU A 97 -9.55 7.03 -6.73
C GLU A 97 -9.55 7.84 -8.04
N GLY A 98 -10.73 8.23 -8.52
CA GLY A 98 -10.85 9.24 -9.59
C GLY A 98 -10.40 8.83 -11.00
N GLY A 99 -10.07 7.56 -11.24
CA GLY A 99 -9.72 7.05 -12.57
C GLY A 99 -8.23 7.11 -12.92
N ASP A 100 -7.39 7.55 -11.98
CA ASP A 100 -5.96 7.36 -11.99
C ASP A 100 -5.62 6.35 -10.87
N SER A 101 -4.60 5.51 -11.07
CA SER A 101 -4.20 4.53 -10.06
C SER A 101 -2.80 4.82 -9.55
N GLU A 102 -2.66 4.93 -8.24
CA GLU A 102 -1.39 5.17 -7.58
C GLU A 102 -0.82 3.82 -7.15
N ILE A 103 0.43 3.54 -7.50
CA ILE A 103 1.05 2.25 -7.19
C ILE A 103 2.18 2.48 -6.19
N TYR A 104 2.09 1.82 -5.04
CA TYR A 104 3.11 1.86 -3.99
C TYR A 104 3.68 0.45 -3.81
N SER A 105 4.90 0.20 -4.27
CA SER A 105 5.59 -1.09 -4.04
C SER A 105 6.93 -0.88 -3.37
N GLY A 106 7.22 -1.71 -2.35
CA GLY A 106 8.47 -1.63 -1.59
C GLY A 106 8.62 -2.77 -0.59
N GLU A 107 9.68 -2.68 0.21
CA GLU A 107 9.96 -3.61 1.29
C GLU A 107 9.31 -3.13 2.60
N LEU A 108 8.82 -4.05 3.41
CA LEU A 108 8.40 -3.80 4.78
C LEU A 108 8.86 -4.94 5.68
N THR A 109 9.28 -4.62 6.89
CA THR A 109 9.64 -5.62 7.89
C THR A 109 8.64 -5.55 9.02
N ALA A 110 7.75 -6.54 9.11
CA ALA A 110 6.74 -6.60 10.14
C ALA A 110 6.55 -8.04 10.65
N GLY A 111 6.01 -8.16 11.85
CA GLY A 111 5.74 -9.45 12.51
C GLY A 111 4.28 -9.54 12.96
N ALA A 112 3.70 -10.74 12.89
CA ALA A 112 2.35 -10.96 13.38
C ALA A 112 2.32 -11.19 14.90
N TYR A 113 1.35 -10.56 15.55
CA TYR A 113 1.06 -10.69 16.96
C TYR A 113 -0.41 -11.08 17.14
N ASP A 114 -0.66 -11.95 18.11
CA ASP A 114 -2.02 -12.35 18.47
C ASP A 114 -2.63 -11.32 19.45
N SER A 115 -3.92 -11.47 19.72
CA SER A 115 -4.72 -10.73 20.69
C SER A 115 -4.14 -10.72 22.10
N ASP A 116 -3.35 -11.75 22.47
CA ASP A 116 -2.63 -11.81 23.74
C ASP A 116 -1.33 -10.96 23.76
N GLY A 117 -1.02 -10.27 22.66
CA GLY A 117 0.16 -9.42 22.49
C GLY A 117 1.45 -10.21 22.33
N ARG A 118 1.40 -11.54 22.24
CA ARG A 118 2.59 -12.37 22.03
C ARG A 118 2.88 -12.51 20.54
N PHE A 119 4.17 -12.58 20.22
CA PHE A 119 4.62 -12.82 18.86
C PHE A 119 4.18 -14.20 18.36
N GLY A 120 3.69 -14.22 17.12
CA GLY A 120 3.07 -15.37 16.46
C GLY A 120 1.61 -15.57 16.84
N ILE A 121 0.87 -16.31 16.03
CA ILE A 121 -0.58 -16.50 16.13
C ILE A 121 -0.88 -17.87 16.74
N ALA A 122 -1.71 -17.94 17.78
CA ALA A 122 -2.11 -19.21 18.42
C ALA A 122 -3.20 -19.94 17.61
N ALA A 123 -2.81 -20.48 16.46
CA ALA A 123 -3.73 -21.17 15.53
C ALA A 123 -3.28 -22.62 15.25
N CYS A 124 -2.69 -23.27 16.26
CA CYS A 124 -2.25 -24.66 16.18
C CYS A 124 -3.08 -25.54 17.11
N ASP A 125 -3.67 -26.59 16.54
CA ASP A 125 -4.36 -27.65 17.27
C ASP A 125 -3.63 -28.97 17.04
N ASP A 126 -3.25 -29.62 18.14
CA ASP A 126 -2.44 -30.85 18.15
C ASP A 126 -1.15 -30.73 17.30
N ASP A 127 -1.16 -31.35 16.12
CA ASP A 127 -0.02 -31.49 15.22
C ASP A 127 -0.08 -30.57 14.00
N GLN A 128 -1.14 -29.76 13.86
CA GLN A 128 -1.37 -28.92 12.69
C GLN A 128 -1.73 -27.49 13.08
N CYS A 129 -1.15 -26.53 12.38
CA CYS A 129 -1.53 -25.13 12.45
C CYS A 129 -2.27 -24.74 11.17
N ARG A 130 -3.34 -23.95 11.33
CA ARG A 130 -4.15 -23.48 10.22
C ARG A 130 -4.53 -22.01 10.38
N LEU A 131 -4.38 -21.24 9.31
CA LEU A 131 -5.04 -19.94 9.14
C LEU A 131 -5.83 -19.98 7.84
N ALA A 132 -7.10 -19.59 7.91
CA ALA A 132 -7.97 -19.47 6.76
C ALA A 132 -8.28 -18.00 6.47
N PRO A 133 -8.72 -17.67 5.25
CA PRO A 133 -9.28 -16.35 4.97
C PRO A 133 -10.42 -16.02 5.93
N GLY A 134 -10.43 -14.82 6.50
CA GLY A 134 -11.32 -14.40 7.59
C GLY A 134 -10.72 -14.55 9.00
N ASP A 135 -9.64 -15.32 9.18
CA ASP A 135 -8.89 -15.34 10.45
C ASP A 135 -7.93 -14.14 10.48
N SER A 136 -8.34 -13.06 11.14
CA SER A 136 -7.56 -11.83 11.21
C SER A 136 -6.54 -11.83 12.34
N PHE A 137 -5.47 -11.05 12.15
CA PHE A 137 -4.41 -10.85 13.15
C PHE A 137 -3.74 -9.49 12.95
N LEU A 138 -3.04 -9.01 13.98
CA LEU A 138 -2.32 -7.74 13.92
C LEU A 138 -0.90 -7.94 13.42
N LEU A 139 -0.57 -7.26 12.32
CA LEU A 139 0.78 -7.13 11.81
C LEU A 139 1.39 -5.84 12.38
N THR A 140 2.51 -5.95 13.09
CA THR A 140 3.21 -4.81 13.69
C THR A 140 4.51 -4.52 12.96
N LEU A 141 4.67 -3.29 12.46
CA LEU A 141 5.86 -2.85 11.75
C LEU A 141 7.04 -2.73 12.72
N THR A 142 8.18 -3.30 12.35
CA THR A 142 9.43 -3.23 13.15
C THR A 142 10.29 -2.02 12.77
N SER A 143 9.99 -1.38 11.65
CA SER A 143 10.69 -0.22 11.10
C SER A 143 9.70 0.67 10.38
N PRO A 144 9.95 1.99 10.30
CA PRO A 144 9.07 2.88 9.57
C PRO A 144 9.02 2.50 8.09
N LEU A 145 7.82 2.56 7.50
CA LEU A 145 7.59 2.40 6.08
C LEU A 145 7.55 3.78 5.42
N ARG A 146 8.24 3.92 4.30
CA ARG A 146 8.17 5.09 3.43
C ARG A 146 8.34 4.62 1.98
N ILE A 147 7.26 4.63 1.21
CA ILE A 147 7.26 4.21 -0.20
C ILE A 147 6.76 5.38 -1.04
N GLU A 148 7.61 5.83 -1.97
CA GLU A 148 7.23 6.81 -2.98
C GLU A 148 6.30 6.16 -4.01
N GLN A 149 5.29 6.91 -4.44
CA GLN A 149 4.42 6.50 -5.54
C GLN A 149 5.26 6.21 -6.80
N GLN A 150 4.97 5.08 -7.43
CA GLN A 150 5.58 4.69 -8.69
C GLN A 150 4.76 5.23 -9.88
N ALA A 151 5.45 5.54 -10.97
CA ALA A 151 4.81 5.97 -12.20
C ALA A 151 3.81 4.91 -12.69
N ASN A 152 2.58 5.32 -13.01
CA ASN A 152 1.56 4.47 -13.60
C ASN A 152 1.47 4.73 -15.12
N PRO A 153 2.00 3.83 -15.97
CA PRO A 153 1.93 4.00 -17.42
C PRO A 153 0.49 4.09 -17.95
N SER A 154 -0.47 3.49 -17.24
CA SER A 154 -1.89 3.55 -17.62
C SER A 154 -2.48 4.93 -17.42
N ALA A 155 -2.03 5.67 -16.39
CA ALA A 155 -2.47 7.05 -16.16
C ALA A 155 -2.00 7.97 -17.31
N GLU A 156 -0.75 7.81 -17.77
CA GLU A 156 -0.21 8.56 -18.91
C GLU A 156 -1.02 8.29 -20.19
N LEU A 157 -1.31 7.02 -20.48
CA LEU A 157 -2.13 6.63 -21.64
C LEU A 157 -3.59 7.11 -21.54
N ASN A 158 -4.16 7.14 -20.33
CA ASN A 158 -5.52 7.66 -20.10
C ASN A 158 -5.58 9.18 -20.32
N VAL A 159 -4.57 9.92 -19.88
CA VAL A 159 -4.43 11.36 -20.15
C VAL A 159 -4.30 11.60 -21.66
N GLU A 160 -3.46 10.85 -22.36
CA GLU A 160 -3.32 10.95 -23.82
C GLU A 160 -4.66 10.70 -24.54
N ARG A 161 -5.42 9.69 -24.10
CA ARG A 161 -6.77 9.41 -24.65
C ARG A 161 -7.78 10.53 -24.40
N ARG A 162 -7.76 11.15 -23.21
CA ARG A 162 -8.62 12.32 -22.89
C ARG A 162 -8.26 13.50 -23.79
N GLN A 163 -6.97 13.69 -24.08
CA GLN A 163 -6.49 14.77 -24.96
C GLN A 163 -6.74 14.48 -26.45
N ALA A 164 -6.76 13.20 -26.86
CA ALA A 164 -6.97 12.78 -28.24
C ALA A 164 -8.46 12.71 -28.67
N ASN A 165 -9.41 12.70 -27.72
CA ASN A 165 -10.86 12.70 -27.99
C ASN A 165 -11.59 13.79 -27.17
N PRO A 166 -11.51 15.07 -27.58
CA PRO A 166 -12.33 16.13 -26.99
C PRO A 166 -13.82 16.08 -27.40
N ASP A 167 -14.19 15.33 -28.45
CA ASP A 167 -15.50 15.44 -29.11
C ASP A 167 -16.36 14.16 -29.04
N GLN A 168 -16.74 13.71 -27.84
CA GLN A 168 -17.75 12.64 -27.71
C GLN A 168 -18.80 12.89 -26.61
N ASP A 169 -19.10 14.16 -26.31
CA ASP A 169 -20.24 14.52 -25.44
C ASP A 169 -21.30 15.42 -26.13
N ASP A 170 -21.09 15.90 -27.38
CA ASP A 170 -22.00 16.84 -28.05
C ASP A 170 -22.81 16.26 -29.23
N ALA A 171 -22.85 14.94 -29.45
CA ALA A 171 -23.55 14.33 -30.59
C ALA A 171 -24.80 13.50 -30.22
N ALA A 172 -25.48 13.84 -29.12
CA ALA A 172 -26.79 13.26 -28.77
C ALA A 172 -27.85 14.35 -28.52
N GLY A 173 -27.87 15.41 -29.34
CA GLY A 173 -28.89 16.45 -29.31
C GLY A 173 -29.07 17.15 -30.65
N GLY A 174 -30.01 16.68 -31.46
CA GLY A 174 -30.47 17.29 -32.73
C GLY A 174 -30.20 16.37 -33.93
N GLU A 175 -31.17 15.90 -34.70
CA GLU A 175 -32.59 16.21 -34.94
C GLU A 175 -33.38 14.91 -35.14
#